data_AF-A0A3P7EBP6-F1
#
_entry.id   AF-A0A3P7EBP6-F1
#
_cell.length_a   1.000
_cell.length_b   1.000
_cell.length_c   1.000
_cell.angle_alpha   90.00
_cell.angle_beta   90.00
_cell.angle_gamma   90.00
#
_symmetry.space_group_name_H-M   'P 1'
#
loop_
_entity.id
_entity.type
_entity.pdbx_description
1 polymer ?
#
loop_
_entity_poly.entity_id
_entity_poly.type
_entity_poly.pdbx_seq_one_letter_code
_entity_poly.pdbx_strand_id
1 'polypeptide(L)'
;MFFYRAKLAIAKIISEEKNNAEFYEKAKRFVRSRMGTYWEHLKHSTWASLPELTNANGSPCYHSCGAQAWSIGCMLEMVDELYELHKF
;
A
#
# COMPACT_ATOMS: atom_id res chain seq x y z
N MET A 1 4.33 -2.55 -2.98
CA MET A 1 3.45 -1.35 -3.03
C MET A 1 3.12 -0.90 -4.46
N PHE A 2 3.99 -1.12 -5.45
CA PHE A 2 3.67 -0.92 -6.89
C PHE A 2 2.30 -1.48 -7.30
N PHE A 3 1.92 -2.66 -6.79
CA PHE A 3 0.59 -3.23 -7.02
C PHE A 3 -0.56 -2.28 -6.64
N TYR A 4 -0.49 -1.60 -5.50
CA TYR A 4 -1.56 -0.70 -5.06
C TYR A 4 -1.62 0.57 -5.91
N ARG A 5 -0.46 1.15 -6.25
CA ARG A 5 -0.36 2.29 -7.16
C ARG A 5 -0.92 1.96 -8.54
N ALA A 6 -0.50 0.82 -9.10
CA ALA A 6 -1.04 0.31 -10.36
C ALA A 6 -2.56 0.05 -10.28
N LYS A 7 -3.04 -0.52 -9.17
CA LYS A 7 -4.48 -0.74 -8.95
C LYS A 7 -5.26 0.58 -8.99
N LEU A 8 -4.74 1.66 -8.39
CA LEU A 8 -5.36 2.98 -8.46
C LEU A 8 -5.32 3.56 -9.88
N ALA A 9 -4.15 3.52 -10.53
CA ALA A 9 -3.97 4.05 -11.88
C ALA A 9 -4.92 3.37 -12.88
N ILE A 10 -4.99 2.04 -12.87
CA ILE A 10 -5.88 1.27 -13.75
C ILE A 10 -7.35 1.49 -13.37
N ALA A 11 -7.67 1.55 -12.07
CA ALA A 11 -9.05 1.82 -11.66
C ALA A 11 -9.54 3.21 -12.08
N LYS A 12 -8.64 4.20 -12.12
CA LYS A 12 -8.94 5.54 -12.63
C LYS A 12 -9.28 5.49 -14.12
N ILE A 13 -8.41 4.88 -14.94
CA ILE A 13 -8.62 4.71 -16.39
C ILE A 13 -9.97 4.03 -16.67
N ILE A 14 -10.24 2.89 -16.01
CA ILE A 14 -11.49 2.15 -16.20
C ILE A 14 -12.72 2.98 -15.81
N SER A 15 -12.60 3.80 -14.76
CA SER A 15 -13.72 4.63 -14.29
C SER A 15 -14.01 5.79 -15.24
N GLU A 16 -12.97 6.37 -15.84
CA GLU A 16 -13.07 7.40 -16.88
C GLU A 16 -13.69 6.82 -18.16
N GLU A 17 -13.22 5.67 -18.64
CA GLU A 17 -13.78 4.98 -19.81
C GLU A 17 -15.27 4.62 -19.65
N LYS A 18 -15.67 4.24 -18.43
CA LYS A 18 -17.06 3.88 -18.13
C LYS A 18 -17.93 5.08 -17.72
N ASN A 19 -17.34 6.27 -17.61
CA ASN A 19 -17.98 7.45 -17.02
C ASN A 19 -18.67 7.14 -15.66
N ASN A 20 -18.02 6.30 -14.83
CA ASN A 20 -18.55 5.86 -13.54
C ASN A 20 -17.42 5.75 -12.51
N ALA A 21 -17.46 6.63 -11.50
CA ALA A 21 -16.44 6.71 -10.44
C ALA A 21 -16.49 5.57 -9.41
N GLU A 22 -17.54 4.74 -9.38
CA GLU A 22 -17.73 3.70 -8.36
C GLU A 22 -16.53 2.74 -8.28
N PHE A 23 -15.96 2.37 -9.43
CA PHE A 23 -14.83 1.44 -9.48
C PHE A 23 -13.57 2.07 -8.87
N TYR A 24 -13.30 3.34 -9.16
CA TYR A 24 -12.19 4.08 -8.58
C TYR A 24 -12.37 4.29 -7.07
N GLU A 25 -13.57 4.62 -6.61
CA GLU A 25 -13.87 4.73 -5.17
C GLU A 25 -13.65 3.41 -4.42
N LYS A 26 -14.08 2.28 -5.02
CA LYS A 26 -13.80 0.95 -4.48
C LYS A 26 -12.30 0.67 -4.40
N ALA A 27 -11.53 1.06 -5.41
CA ALA A 27 -10.08 0.91 -5.41
C ALA A 27 -9.41 1.75 -4.31
N LYS A 28 -9.81 3.02 -4.15
CA LYS A 28 -9.32 3.90 -3.07
C LYS A 28 -9.60 3.29 -1.69
N ARG A 29 -10.83 2.84 -1.45
CA ARG A 29 -11.20 2.18 -0.17
C ARG A 29 -10.39 0.91 0.08
N PHE A 30 -10.21 0.09 -0.95
CA PHE A 30 -9.39 -1.12 -0.85
C PHE A 30 -7.94 -0.79 -0.49
N VAL A 31 -7.31 0.17 -1.17
CA VAL A 31 -5.91 0.49 -0.91
C VAL A 31 -5.74 1.10 0.49
N ARG A 32 -6.62 2.01 0.90
CA ARG A 32 -6.61 2.59 2.26
C ARG A 32 -6.74 1.53 3.34
N SER A 33 -7.62 0.54 3.16
CA SER A 33 -7.81 -0.52 4.16
C SER A 33 -6.59 -1.43 4.32
N ARG A 34 -5.72 -1.54 3.30
CA ARG A 34 -4.46 -2.29 3.40
C ARG A 34 -3.35 -1.52 4.12
N MET A 35 -3.37 -0.19 4.09
CA MET A 35 -2.33 0.63 4.74
C MET A 35 -2.29 0.42 6.26
N GLY A 36 -3.43 0.12 6.89
CA GLY A 36 -3.52 -0.14 8.33
C GLY A 36 -2.59 -1.26 8.82
N THR A 37 -2.47 -2.36 8.07
CA THR A 37 -1.58 -3.47 8.46
C THR A 37 -0.10 -3.08 8.47
N TYR A 38 0.33 -2.27 7.49
CA TYR A 38 1.71 -1.77 7.46
C TYR A 38 1.97 -0.80 8.61
N TRP A 39 1.00 0.08 8.92
CA TRP A 39 1.09 0.97 10.07
C TRP A 39 1.18 0.21 11.40
N GLU A 40 0.35 -0.81 11.59
CA GLU A 40 0.43 -1.66 12.79
C GLU A 40 1.78 -2.37 12.88
N HIS A 41 2.32 -2.89 11.77
CA HIS A 41 3.65 -3.50 11.79
C HIS A 41 4.73 -2.49 12.20
N LEU A 42 4.74 -1.30 11.61
CA LEU A 42 5.73 -0.26 11.89
C LEU A 42 5.77 0.10 13.38
N LYS A 43 4.60 0.26 14.01
CA LYS A 43 4.48 0.60 15.45
C LYS A 43 5.09 -0.46 16.38
N HIS A 44 5.03 -1.74 16.00
CA HIS A 44 5.47 -2.84 16.86
C HIS A 44 6.82 -3.43 16.45
N SER A 45 7.31 -3.11 15.26
CA SER A 45 8.60 -3.59 14.77
C SER A 45 9.75 -2.96 15.55
N THR A 46 10.79 -3.75 15.87
CA THR A 46 12.01 -3.26 16.54
C THR A 46 12.72 -2.17 15.74
N TRP A 47 12.58 -2.19 14.41
CA TRP A 47 13.31 -1.31 13.50
C TRP A 47 12.51 -0.12 12.98
N ALA A 48 11.24 0.04 13.41
CA ALA A 48 10.31 1.03 12.85
C ALA A 48 10.29 1.02 11.31
N SER A 49 10.37 -0.18 10.71
CA SER A 49 10.52 -0.37 9.27
C SER A 49 9.71 -1.59 8.81
N LEU A 50 9.73 -1.87 7.50
CA LEU A 50 9.08 -3.04 6.92
C LEU A 50 10.12 -4.10 6.55
N PRO A 51 9.80 -5.39 6.71
CA PRO A 51 10.68 -6.46 6.28
C PRO A 51 10.78 -6.49 4.76
N GLU A 52 11.85 -7.08 4.27
CA GLU A 52 12.02 -7.39 2.85
C GLU A 52 10.94 -8.36 2.34
N LEU A 53 10.65 -9.36 3.16
CA LEU A 53 9.87 -10.55 2.82
C LEU A 53 9.08 -11.01 4.04
N THR A 54 7.89 -11.57 3.79
CA THR A 54 7.15 -12.35 4.78
C THR A 54 6.88 -13.74 4.22
N ASN A 55 6.66 -14.70 5.11
CA ASN A 55 6.21 -16.04 4.75
C ASN A 55 4.69 -16.03 4.43
N ALA A 56 4.13 -17.21 4.18
CA ALA A 56 2.71 -17.36 3.87
C ALA A 56 1.80 -16.62 4.86
N ASN A 57 0.77 -15.95 4.33
CA ASN A 57 -0.22 -15.19 5.09
C ASN A 57 0.35 -14.09 5.99
N GLY A 58 1.53 -13.55 5.66
CA GLY A 58 2.18 -12.49 6.43
C GLY A 58 2.92 -12.99 7.67
N SER A 59 3.13 -14.31 7.82
CA SER A 59 3.93 -14.83 8.92
C SER A 59 5.39 -14.32 8.87
N PRO A 60 6.05 -14.09 10.03
CA PRO A 60 7.42 -13.63 10.06
C PRO A 60 8.38 -14.57 9.32
N CYS A 61 9.31 -13.99 8.56
CA CYS A 61 10.44 -14.71 7.99
C CYS A 61 11.73 -14.28 8.71
N TYR A 62 12.28 -15.15 9.54
CA TYR A 62 13.49 -14.84 10.33
C TYR A 62 14.77 -14.71 9.49
N HIS A 63 14.74 -15.18 8.23
CA HIS A 63 15.83 -15.00 7.28
C HIS A 63 15.69 -13.72 6.44
N SER A 64 14.58 -13.00 6.56
CA SER A 64 14.37 -11.72 5.89
C SER A 64 15.10 -10.60 6.62
N CYS A 65 15.62 -9.61 5.88
CA CYS A 65 15.95 -8.32 6.46
C CYS A 65 14.69 -7.73 7.12
N GLY A 66 14.81 -7.29 8.39
CA GLY A 66 13.69 -6.72 9.16
C GLY A 66 13.43 -5.23 8.88
N ALA A 67 14.32 -4.57 8.14
CA ALA A 67 14.23 -3.15 7.82
C ALA A 67 14.77 -2.89 6.40
N GLN A 68 13.93 -3.11 5.39
CA GLN A 68 14.36 -3.06 3.99
C GLN A 68 13.99 -1.74 3.31
N ALA A 69 14.97 -1.12 2.65
CA ALA A 69 14.87 0.21 2.06
C ALA A 69 13.80 0.29 0.96
N TRP A 70 13.73 -0.71 0.06
CA TRP A 70 12.71 -0.72 -0.99
C TRP A 70 11.29 -0.90 -0.42
N SER A 71 11.15 -1.59 0.71
CA SER A 71 9.84 -1.93 1.26
C SER A 71 9.20 -0.67 1.83
N ILE A 72 9.99 0.09 2.60
CA ILE A 72 9.55 1.36 3.16
C ILE A 72 9.44 2.44 2.08
N GLY A 73 10.39 2.51 1.13
CA GLY A 73 10.40 3.51 0.06
C GLY A 73 9.13 3.45 -0.79
N CYS A 74 8.77 2.26 -1.28
CA CYS A 74 7.55 2.13 -2.07
C CYS A 74 6.27 2.32 -1.23
N MET A 75 6.33 2.15 0.10
CA MET A 75 5.21 2.42 1.00
C MET A 75 4.99 3.93 1.18
N LEU A 76 6.08 4.70 1.34
CA LEU A 76 6.01 6.16 1.41
C LEU A 76 5.40 6.75 0.13
N GLU A 77 5.80 6.29 -1.05
CA GLU A 77 5.19 6.72 -2.32
C GLU A 77 3.68 6.45 -2.38
N MET A 78 3.24 5.31 -1.84
CA MET A 78 1.83 4.94 -1.80
C MET A 78 1.05 5.79 -0.80
N VAL A 79 1.64 6.12 0.35
CA VAL A 79 1.02 7.02 1.33
C VAL A 79 0.91 8.43 0.77
N ASP A 80 1.94 8.92 0.08
CA ASP A 80 1.94 10.22 -0.59
C ASP A 80 0.84 10.31 -1.65
N GLU A 81 0.71 9.29 -2.51
CA GLU A 81 -0.36 9.24 -3.51
C GLU A 81 -1.76 9.22 -2.86
N LEU A 82 -1.97 8.51 -1.74
CA LEU A 82 -3.24 8.57 -0.99
C LEU A 82 -3.49 9.92 -0.34
N TYR A 83 -2.42 10.60 0.08
CA TYR A 83 -2.50 11.93 0.68
C TYR A 83 -2.93 12.96 -0.36
N GLU A 84 -2.32 12.95 -1.55
CA GLU A 84 -2.74 13.81 -2.67
C GLU A 84 -4.21 13.56 -3.07
N LEU A 85 -4.66 12.31 -3.03
CA LEU A 85 -6.06 11.96 -3.32
C LEU A 85 -7.06 12.42 -2.25
N HIS A 86 -6.62 12.87 -1.08
CA HIS A 86 -7.49 13.36 -0.01
C HIS A 86 -7.49 14.88 0.14
N LYS A 87 -6.57 15.60 -0.51
CA LYS A 87 -6.47 17.07 -0.42
C LYS A 87 -7.66 17.82 -1.05
N PHE A 88 -8.51 17.14 -1.81
CA PHE A 88 -9.65 17.69 -2.53
C PHE A 88 -10.87 16.79 -2.33
#